data_AF-A0A376WWP2-F1
#
_entry.id   AF-A0A376WWP2-F1
#
_cell.length_a   1.000
_cell.length_b   1.000
_cell.length_c   1.000
_cell.angle_alpha   90.00
_cell.angle_beta   90.00
_cell.angle_gamma   90.00
#
_symmetry.space_group_name_H-M   'P 1'
#
loop_
_entity.id
_entity.type
_entity.pdbx_description
1 polymer ?
#
loop_
_entity_poly.entity_id
_entity_poly.type
_entity_poly.pdbx_seq_one_letter_code
_entity_poly.pdbx_strand_id
1 'polypeptide(L)'
;MKQKAGLPTIRPKRFEAYHWHVIHEIDGHDPQAVKEAILEAQSVKDKPSLIICRTVIGFGSPNKAGKEEAHGAPLGEEEVALARQKLGWHHPPFEIPKEIYHAWDAREKGEKAQQSWNEKFAAYKRLIRNWQKSLPDG
;
A
#
# COMPACT_ATOMS: atom_id res chain seq x y z
N MET A 1 30.58 -0.62 8.15
CA MET A 1 29.87 0.52 8.77
C MET A 1 28.88 -0.05 9.78
N LYS A 2 28.95 0.39 11.05
CA LYS A 2 28.17 -0.21 12.13
C LYS A 2 26.70 0.18 11.98
N GLN A 3 25.83 -0.83 11.85
CA GLN A 3 24.39 -0.71 11.96
C GLN A 3 24.09 -0.15 13.36
N LYS A 4 23.73 1.13 13.47
CA LYS A 4 23.27 1.68 14.75
C LYS A 4 21.95 1.01 15.07
N ALA A 5 21.93 0.22 16.15
CA ALA A 5 20.73 -0.32 16.76
C ALA A 5 19.67 0.79 16.85
N GLY A 6 18.49 0.52 16.29
CA GLY A 6 17.39 1.47 16.25
C GLY A 6 17.06 1.96 17.66
N LEU A 7 17.07 3.27 17.85
CA LEU A 7 16.48 3.88 19.04
C LEU A 7 15.05 3.32 19.18
N PRO A 8 14.63 2.84 20.37
CA PRO A 8 13.26 2.40 20.59
C PRO A 8 12.36 3.61 20.36
N THR A 9 11.78 3.71 19.17
CA THR A 9 10.92 4.84 18.87
C THR A 9 9.69 4.71 19.76
N ILE A 10 9.27 5.80 20.42
CA ILE A 10 8.07 5.83 21.27
C ILE A 10 6.80 5.50 20.46
N ARG A 11 6.90 5.59 19.12
CA ARG A 11 5.79 5.53 18.18
C ARG A 11 5.09 4.16 18.14
N PRO A 12 5.75 3.01 17.95
CA PRO A 12 5.06 1.71 17.88
C PRO A 12 4.40 1.33 19.21
N LYS A 13 5.12 1.53 20.32
CA LYS A 13 4.61 1.27 21.68
C LYS A 13 3.34 2.06 22.01
N ARG A 14 3.20 3.28 21.47
CA ARG A 14 1.97 4.06 21.62
C ARG A 14 0.76 3.37 20.97
N PHE A 15 0.93 2.78 19.79
CA PHE A 15 -0.15 2.08 19.09
C PHE A 15 -0.49 0.74 19.77
N GLU A 16 0.53 0.03 20.27
CA GLU A 16 0.32 -1.16 21.10
C GLU A 16 -0.51 -0.83 22.36
N ALA A 17 -0.23 0.30 23.02
CA ALA A 17 -1.01 0.78 24.16
C ALA A 17 -2.47 1.16 23.80
N TYR A 18 -2.74 1.52 22.55
CA TYR A 18 -4.09 1.69 22.02
C TYR A 18 -4.74 0.37 21.57
N HIS A 19 -4.12 -0.77 21.88
CA HIS A 19 -4.55 -2.11 21.49
C HIS A 19 -4.55 -2.38 19.97
N TRP A 20 -3.69 -1.69 19.22
CA TRP A 20 -3.47 -2.01 17.81
C TRP A 20 -2.58 -3.26 17.67
N HIS A 21 -2.77 -3.99 16.57
CA HIS A 21 -1.80 -4.93 16.07
C HIS A 21 -0.66 -4.16 15.38
N VAL A 22 0.59 -4.40 15.77
CA VAL A 22 1.73 -3.65 15.22
C VAL A 22 2.73 -4.63 14.61
N ILE A 23 2.95 -4.52 13.30
CA ILE A 23 3.99 -5.26 12.57
C ILE A 23 5.21 -4.35 12.45
N HIS A 24 6.33 -4.75 13.06
CA HIS A 24 7.50 -3.91 13.25
C HIS A 24 8.51 -4.04 12.10
N GLU A 25 8.96 -2.87 11.62
CA GLU A 25 10.20 -2.67 10.86
C GLU A 25 10.46 -3.63 9.68
N ILE A 26 9.44 -3.88 8.84
CA ILE A 26 9.64 -4.60 7.59
C ILE A 26 10.44 -3.76 6.59
N ASP A 27 11.17 -4.39 5.66
CA ASP A 27 11.77 -3.68 4.53
C ASP A 27 10.68 -3.19 3.59
N GLY A 28 10.49 -1.88 3.52
CA GLY A 28 9.47 -1.27 2.66
C GLY A 28 9.83 -1.27 1.17
N HIS A 29 11.04 -1.67 0.81
CA HIS A 29 11.48 -1.85 -0.58
C HIS A 29 11.42 -3.31 -1.05
N ASP A 30 11.01 -4.23 -0.17
CA ASP A 30 10.74 -5.63 -0.52
C ASP A 30 9.21 -5.83 -0.72
N PRO A 31 8.73 -5.99 -1.98
CA PRO A 31 7.31 -6.19 -2.25
C PRO A 31 6.72 -7.45 -1.59
N GLN A 32 7.54 -8.49 -1.38
CA GLN A 32 7.08 -9.74 -0.78
C GLN A 32 6.89 -9.56 0.73
N ALA A 33 7.84 -8.92 1.42
CA ALA A 33 7.70 -8.59 2.84
C ALA A 33 6.46 -7.71 3.11
N VAL A 34 6.21 -6.72 2.24
CA VAL A 34 5.00 -5.87 2.33
C VAL A 34 3.73 -6.71 2.14
N LYS A 35 3.71 -7.60 1.14
CA LYS A 35 2.56 -8.49 0.89
C LYS A 35 2.27 -9.39 2.09
N GLU A 36 3.29 -10.01 2.67
CA GLU A 36 3.17 -10.88 3.83
C GLU A 36 2.63 -10.13 5.05
N ALA A 37 3.14 -8.94 5.32
CA ALA A 37 2.65 -8.09 6.41
C ALA A 37 1.18 -7.66 6.21
N ILE A 38 0.77 -7.38 4.97
CA ILE A 38 -0.65 -7.06 4.67
C ILE A 38 -1.53 -8.29 4.94
N LEU A 39 -1.12 -9.50 4.53
CA LEU A 39 -1.87 -10.72 4.78
C LEU A 39 -1.97 -11.03 6.28
N GLU A 40 -0.88 -10.86 7.02
CA GLU A 40 -0.87 -10.99 8.48
C GLU A 40 -1.83 -9.99 9.12
N ALA A 41 -1.75 -8.71 8.78
CA ALA A 41 -2.64 -7.67 9.27
C ALA A 41 -4.12 -7.96 8.96
N GLN A 42 -4.41 -8.50 7.78
CA GLN A 42 -5.76 -8.91 7.41
C GLN A 42 -6.26 -10.13 8.18
N SER A 43 -5.37 -11.01 8.67
CA SER A 43 -5.73 -12.18 9.48
C SER A 43 -6.24 -11.79 10.87
N VAL A 44 -5.81 -10.62 11.37
CA VAL A 44 -6.27 -10.04 12.63
C VAL A 44 -7.65 -9.40 12.45
N LYS A 45 -8.66 -9.86 13.20
CA LYS A 45 -10.07 -9.48 13.03
C LYS A 45 -10.65 -8.65 14.17
N ASP A 46 -9.94 -8.56 15.28
CA ASP A 46 -10.40 -8.00 16.56
C ASP A 46 -9.82 -6.60 16.85
N LYS A 47 -8.88 -6.12 16.03
CA LYS A 47 -8.20 -4.83 16.22
C LYS A 47 -7.68 -4.24 14.92
N PRO A 48 -7.50 -2.91 14.83
CA PRO A 48 -6.79 -2.27 13.72
C PRO A 48 -5.30 -2.67 13.70
N SER A 49 -4.68 -2.56 12.53
CA SER A 49 -3.26 -2.88 12.32
C SER A 49 -2.45 -1.66 11.89
N LEU A 50 -1.21 -1.55 12.39
CA LEU A 50 -0.17 -0.63 11.93
C LEU A 50 1.01 -1.45 11.40
N ILE A 51 1.39 -1.23 10.14
CA ILE A 51 2.58 -1.84 9.53
C ILE A 51 3.66 -0.76 9.41
N ILE A 52 4.82 -1.00 10.01
CA ILE A 52 5.94 -0.07 9.98
C ILE A 52 6.90 -0.49 8.89
N CYS A 53 6.75 0.12 7.71
CA CYS A 53 7.67 -0.09 6.58
C CYS A 53 8.88 0.83 6.72
N ARG A 54 10.08 0.26 6.83
CA ARG A 54 11.33 1.00 6.80
C ARG A 54 11.70 1.29 5.34
N THR A 55 11.74 2.55 4.97
CA THR A 55 12.07 3.00 3.61
C THR A 55 13.24 3.98 3.61
N VAL A 56 13.73 4.30 2.41
CA VAL A 56 14.73 5.35 2.16
C VAL A 56 14.05 6.41 1.32
N ILE A 57 13.91 7.63 1.84
CA ILE A 57 13.36 8.75 1.07
C ILE A 57 14.25 9.03 -0.15
N GLY A 58 13.66 9.33 -1.30
CA GLY A 58 14.41 9.52 -2.55
C GLY A 58 15.19 8.28 -3.01
N PHE A 59 14.78 7.06 -2.62
CA PHE A 59 15.42 5.82 -3.07
C PHE A 59 15.62 5.82 -4.60
N GLY A 60 16.79 5.38 -5.04
CA GLY A 60 17.21 5.41 -6.44
C GLY A 60 18.02 6.65 -6.82
N SER A 61 17.84 7.81 -6.18
CA SER A 61 18.72 8.97 -6.37
C SER A 61 20.09 8.70 -5.74
N PRO A 62 21.20 8.73 -6.48
CA PRO A 62 22.52 8.49 -5.89
C PRO A 62 22.94 9.54 -4.88
N ASN A 63 22.63 10.82 -5.11
CA ASN A 63 23.15 11.93 -4.30
C ASN A 63 22.17 12.46 -3.26
N LYS A 64 20.86 12.24 -3.44
CA LYS A 64 19.80 12.77 -2.57
C LYS A 64 19.03 11.70 -1.78
N ALA A 65 19.22 10.42 -2.06
CA ALA A 65 18.59 9.36 -1.26
C ALA A 65 18.97 9.46 0.23
N GLY A 66 17.97 9.37 1.11
CA GLY A 66 18.14 9.43 2.56
C GLY A 66 18.31 10.83 3.15
N LYS A 67 18.20 11.90 2.35
CA LYS A 67 18.39 13.29 2.79
C LYS A 67 17.13 14.14 2.65
N GLU A 68 17.02 15.22 3.41
CA GLU A 68 15.84 16.09 3.38
C GLU A 68 15.61 16.78 2.03
N GLU A 69 16.65 16.99 1.23
CA GLU A 69 16.57 17.67 -0.07
C GLU A 69 15.77 16.86 -1.09
N ALA A 70 15.59 15.55 -0.87
CA ALA A 70 14.70 14.70 -1.67
C ALA A 70 13.21 14.87 -1.33
N HIS A 71 12.85 15.63 -0.29
CA HIS A 71 11.48 15.71 0.20
C HIS A 71 10.61 16.70 -0.60
N GLY A 72 11.09 17.93 -0.76
CA GLY A 72 10.23 19.06 -1.16
C GLY A 72 10.61 19.77 -2.45
N ALA A 73 11.71 19.37 -3.10
CA ALA A 73 12.22 20.02 -4.31
C ALA A 73 12.40 19.02 -5.45
N PRO A 74 12.27 19.45 -6.72
CA PRO A 74 12.65 18.64 -7.86
C PRO A 74 14.10 18.14 -7.74
N LEU A 75 14.37 16.92 -8.22
CA LEU A 75 15.71 16.35 -8.17
C LEU A 75 16.71 17.14 -9.05
N GLY A 76 16.23 17.70 -10.17
CA GLY A 76 17.07 18.30 -11.22
C GLY A 76 17.40 17.27 -12.31
N GLU A 77 17.61 17.74 -13.54
CA GLU A 77 17.75 16.88 -14.73
C GLU A 77 18.90 15.88 -14.61
N GLU A 78 20.06 16.33 -14.12
CA GLU A 78 21.24 15.47 -13.90
C GLU A 78 20.95 14.34 -12.91
N GLU A 79 20.32 14.68 -11.77
CA GLU A 79 20.00 13.70 -10.73
C GLU A 79 18.92 12.73 -11.18
N VAL A 80 17.97 13.17 -12.01
CA VAL A 80 16.97 12.30 -12.65
C VAL A 80 17.65 11.30 -13.58
N ALA A 81 18.60 11.73 -14.41
CA ALA A 81 19.34 10.83 -15.30
C ALA A 81 20.12 9.77 -14.53
N LEU A 82 20.80 10.16 -13.45
CA LEU A 82 21.52 9.26 -12.57
C LEU A 82 20.59 8.26 -11.85
N ALA A 83 19.44 8.72 -11.37
CA ALA A 83 18.45 7.87 -10.73
C ALA A 83 17.90 6.83 -11.72
N ARG A 84 17.59 7.24 -12.96
CA ARG A 84 17.16 6.33 -14.03
C ARG A 84 18.20 5.26 -14.33
N GLN A 85 19.47 5.65 -14.47
CA GLN A 85 20.56 4.70 -14.68
C GLN A 85 20.67 3.69 -13.53
N LYS A 86 20.62 4.17 -12.28
CA LYS A 86 20.70 3.30 -11.08
C LYS A 86 19.53 2.34 -10.97
N LEU A 87 18.33 2.74 -11.40
CA LEU A 87 17.13 1.91 -11.37
C LEU A 87 16.96 1.05 -12.64
N GLY A 88 17.89 1.13 -13.60
CA GLY A 88 17.76 0.42 -14.88
C GLY A 88 16.58 0.91 -15.73
N TRP A 89 16.18 2.16 -15.56
CA TRP A 89 15.05 2.75 -16.29
C TRP A 89 15.52 3.42 -17.59
N HIS A 90 15.25 2.77 -18.72
CA HIS A 90 15.73 3.22 -20.03
C HIS A 90 14.69 3.98 -20.86
N HIS A 91 13.46 4.09 -20.38
CA HIS A 91 12.39 4.75 -21.13
C HIS A 91 12.47 6.28 -21.00
N PRO A 92 11.98 7.03 -22.01
CA PRO A 92 11.81 8.48 -21.96
C PRO A 92 10.97 9.00 -20.77
N PRO A 93 10.97 10.31 -20.52
CA PRO A 93 10.00 10.94 -19.62
C PRO A 93 8.57 10.65 -20.05
N PHE A 94 7.72 10.31 -19.07
CA PHE A 94 6.28 10.06 -19.25
C PHE A 94 5.90 8.90 -20.19
N GLU A 95 6.84 8.00 -20.49
CA GLU A 95 6.56 6.74 -21.20
C GLU A 95 6.24 5.62 -20.21
N ILE A 96 5.16 4.88 -20.46
CA ILE A 96 4.80 3.68 -19.71
C ILE A 96 4.98 2.47 -20.63
N PRO A 97 5.92 1.55 -20.33
CA PRO A 97 6.11 0.34 -21.11
C PRO A 97 4.83 -0.52 -21.15
N LYS A 98 4.55 -1.15 -22.29
CA LYS A 98 3.29 -1.88 -22.52
C LYS A 98 3.10 -3.00 -21.52
N GLU A 99 4.14 -3.76 -21.23
CA GLU A 99 4.19 -4.83 -20.26
C GLU A 99 3.83 -4.36 -18.84
N ILE A 100 4.29 -3.17 -18.44
CA ILE A 100 3.92 -2.56 -17.16
C ILE A 100 2.44 -2.15 -17.21
N TYR A 101 1.99 -1.49 -18.28
CA TYR A 101 0.58 -1.14 -18.43
C TYR A 101 -0.34 -2.37 -18.31
N HIS A 102 -0.02 -3.44 -19.03
CA HIS A 102 -0.76 -4.70 -18.99
C HIS A 102 -0.73 -5.36 -17.62
N ALA A 103 0.40 -5.34 -16.91
CA ALA A 103 0.51 -5.87 -15.56
C ALA A 103 -0.35 -5.10 -14.53
N TRP A 104 -0.62 -3.82 -14.79
CA TRP A 104 -1.43 -2.95 -13.93
C TRP A 104 -2.89 -2.82 -14.39
N ASP A 105 -3.25 -3.32 -15.58
CA ASP A 105 -4.62 -3.26 -16.10
C ASP A 105 -5.53 -4.24 -15.34
N ALA A 106 -6.21 -3.71 -14.33
CA ALA A 106 -7.14 -4.46 -13.50
C ALA A 106 -8.62 -4.26 -13.89
N ARG A 107 -8.92 -3.68 -15.06
CA ARG A 107 -10.29 -3.32 -15.45
C ARG A 107 -11.24 -4.52 -15.43
N GLU A 108 -10.87 -5.62 -16.08
CA GLU A 108 -11.69 -6.83 -16.12
C GLU A 108 -11.89 -7.45 -14.72
N LYS A 109 -10.83 -7.51 -13.90
CA LYS A 109 -10.91 -8.00 -12.52
C LYS A 109 -11.83 -7.12 -11.68
N GLY A 110 -11.74 -5.80 -11.84
CA GLY A 110 -12.57 -4.82 -11.16
C GLY A 110 -14.04 -4.94 -11.55
N GLU A 111 -14.32 -5.06 -12.86
CA GLU A 111 -15.68 -5.24 -13.38
C GLU A 111 -16.34 -6.50 -12.81
N LYS A 112 -15.63 -7.64 -12.81
CA LYS A 112 -16.12 -8.89 -12.22
C LYS A 112 -16.41 -8.75 -10.72
N ALA A 113 -15.51 -8.10 -9.97
CA ALA A 113 -15.71 -7.87 -8.54
C ALA A 113 -16.93 -6.97 -8.27
N GLN A 114 -17.09 -5.90 -9.04
CA GLN A 114 -18.22 -4.98 -8.95
C GLN A 114 -19.53 -5.68 -9.32
N GLN A 115 -19.55 -6.47 -10.39
CA GLN A 115 -20.72 -7.24 -10.80
C GLN A 115 -21.15 -8.22 -9.69
N SER A 116 -20.21 -8.99 -9.14
CA SER A 116 -20.48 -9.91 -8.03
C SER A 116 -21.05 -9.17 -6.81
N TRP A 117 -20.56 -7.97 -6.51
CA TRP A 117 -21.10 -7.14 -5.44
C TRP A 117 -22.52 -6.66 -5.76
N ASN A 118 -22.78 -6.19 -6.98
CA ASN A 118 -24.10 -5.72 -7.42
C ASN A 118 -25.16 -6.82 -7.31
N GLU A 119 -24.81 -8.05 -7.67
CA GLU A 119 -25.69 -9.22 -7.56
C GLU A 119 -26.05 -9.52 -6.09
N LYS A 120 -25.05 -9.56 -5.21
CA LYS A 120 -25.25 -9.74 -3.77
C LYS A 120 -26.11 -8.63 -3.19
N PHE A 121 -25.87 -7.38 -3.59
CA PHE A 121 -26.61 -6.23 -3.12
C PHE A 121 -28.07 -6.23 -3.62
N ALA A 122 -28.31 -6.62 -4.87
CA ALA A 122 -29.66 -6.78 -5.39
C ALA A 122 -30.44 -7.89 -4.66
N ALA A 123 -29.79 -9.01 -4.33
CA ALA A 123 -30.38 -10.07 -3.51
C ALA A 123 -30.72 -9.58 -2.10
N TYR A 124 -29.79 -8.87 -1.46
CA TYR A 124 -30.00 -8.23 -0.15
C TYR A 124 -31.20 -7.28 -0.15
N LYS A 125 -31.32 -6.40 -1.17
CA LYS A 125 -32.47 -5.50 -1.33
C LYS A 125 -33.81 -6.25 -1.44
N ARG A 126 -33.85 -7.34 -2.22
CA ARG A 126 -35.05 -8.16 -2.35
C ARG A 126 -35.43 -8.81 -1.02
N LEU A 127 -34.45 -9.36 -0.29
CA LEU A 127 -34.68 -9.97 1.03
C LEU A 127 -35.29 -8.98 2.01
N ILE A 128 -34.73 -7.76 2.12
CA ILE A 128 -35.28 -6.72 2.99
C ILE A 128 -36.70 -6.34 2.57
N ARG A 129 -36.95 -6.15 1.27
CA ARG A 129 -38.28 -5.80 0.78
C ARG A 129 -39.31 -6.89 1.09
N ASN A 130 -38.92 -8.15 0.96
CA ASN A 130 -39.80 -9.29 1.29
C ASN A 130 -40.03 -9.38 2.80
N TRP A 131 -38.99 -9.17 3.61
CA TRP A 131 -39.10 -9.14 5.07
C TRP A 131 -40.03 -8.01 5.54
N GLN A 132 -39.90 -6.80 5.00
CA GLN A 132 -40.79 -5.67 5.30
C GLN A 132 -42.26 -5.99 5.00
N LYS A 133 -42.54 -6.67 3.89
CA LYS A 133 -43.90 -7.10 3.51
C LYS A 133 -44.46 -8.24 4.38
N SER A 134 -43.61 -8.95 5.11
CA SER A 134 -44.01 -10.07 5.97
C SER A 134 -44.30 -9.65 7.41
N LEU A 135 -44.04 -8.39 7.76
CA LEU A 135 -44.40 -7.85 9.06
C LEU A 135 -45.92 -7.70 9.15
N PRO A 136 -46.55 -8.06 10.28
CA PRO A 136 -47.97 -7.80 10.49
C PRO A 136 -48.27 -6.31 10.38
N ASP A 137 -49.40 -5.97 9.76
CA ASP A 137 -49.89 -4.59 9.78
C ASP A 137 -50.18 -4.17 11.24
N GLY A 138 -49.63 -3.02 11.63
CA GLY A 138 -50.07 -2.24 12.79
C GLY A 138 -50.89 -1.06 12.32
#